data_AF-A0AAY5KXH5-F1
#
_entry.id   AF-A0AAY5KXH5-F1
#
_cell.length_a   1.000
_cell.length_b   1.000
_cell.length_c   1.000
_cell.angle_alpha   90.00
_cell.angle_beta   90.00
_cell.angle_gamma   90.00
#
_symmetry.space_group_name_H-M   'P 1'
#
loop_
_entity.id
_entity.type
_entity.pdbx_description
1 polymer ?
#
loop_
_entity_poly.entity_id
_entity_poly.type
_entity_poly.pdbx_seq_one_letter_code
_entity_poly.pdbx_strand_id
1 'polypeptide(L)'
;MGSLHIWKGTINADSYIQVLEQHMLPSRRCLFQGRPCIFQHDNARPHTASITMSWLHRRRIRVLKWPACRSFTHRKHLAHHKEEGATKKT
;
A
#
# COMPACT_ATOMS: atom_id res chain seq x y z
N MET A 1 -12.47 -11.26 -0.53
CA MET A 1 -11.41 -11.14 -1.57
C MET A 1 -11.17 -9.66 -1.83
N GLY A 2 -9.90 -9.22 -1.88
CA GLY A 2 -9.57 -7.82 -2.23
C GLY A 2 -9.69 -7.55 -3.72
N SER A 3 -9.96 -6.30 -4.11
CA SER A 3 -10.00 -5.87 -5.52
C SER A 3 -8.62 -5.35 -5.93
N LEU A 4 -8.05 -5.91 -6.99
CA LEU A 4 -6.85 -5.38 -7.65
C LEU A 4 -7.28 -4.50 -8.82
N HIS A 5 -6.86 -3.24 -8.79
CA HIS A 5 -7.06 -2.30 -9.90
C HIS A 5 -5.68 -1.85 -10.41
N ILE A 6 -5.41 -2.08 -11.70
CA ILE A 6 -4.15 -1.70 -12.34
C ILE A 6 -4.34 -0.36 -13.05
N TRP A 7 -3.62 0.65 -12.58
CA TRP A 7 -3.60 1.96 -13.23
C TRP A 7 -2.52 2.02 -14.32
N LYS A 8 -2.90 2.46 -15.52
CA LYS A 8 -1.97 2.68 -16.63
C LYS A 8 -1.60 4.16 -16.70
N GLY A 9 -0.38 4.50 -16.30
CA GLY A 9 0.18 5.86 -16.35
C GLY A 9 0.61 6.39 -14.99
N THR A 10 0.89 7.69 -14.91
CA THR A 10 1.24 8.36 -13.65
C THR A 10 -0.03 8.64 -12.86
N ILE A 11 -0.06 8.24 -11.59
CA ILE A 11 -1.17 8.55 -10.68
C ILE A 11 -0.91 9.91 -10.01
N ASN A 12 -1.91 10.78 -10.02
CA ASN A 12 -1.90 12.04 -9.28
C ASN A 12 -2.83 11.94 -8.07
N ALA A 13 -2.92 13.00 -7.26
CA ALA A 13 -3.72 12.96 -6.05
C ALA A 13 -5.23 12.80 -6.35
N ASP A 14 -5.74 13.49 -7.36
CA ASP A 14 -7.15 13.42 -7.75
C ASP A 14 -7.55 12.04 -8.27
N SER A 15 -6.75 11.45 -9.17
CA SER A 15 -7.00 10.10 -9.69
C SER A 15 -6.84 9.05 -8.60
N TYR A 16 -5.93 9.24 -7.65
CA TYR A 16 -5.84 8.39 -6.47
C TYR A 16 -7.11 8.43 -5.62
N ILE A 17 -7.67 9.62 -5.36
CA ILE A 17 -8.95 9.76 -4.65
C ILE A 17 -10.08 9.03 -5.39
N GLN A 18 -10.15 9.17 -6.72
CA GLN A 18 -11.14 8.45 -7.53
C GLN A 18 -11.01 6.93 -7.38
N VAL A 19 -9.79 6.39 -7.39
CA VAL A 19 -9.54 4.96 -7.15
C VAL A 19 -10.00 4.54 -5.75
N LEU A 20 -9.74 5.36 -4.73
CA LEU A 20 -10.22 5.08 -3.38
C LEU A 20 -11.75 5.06 -3.29
N GLU A 21 -12.43 5.97 -3.99
CA GLU A 21 -13.89 6.01 -4.03
C GLU A 21 -14.50 4.82 -4.73
N GLN A 22 -13.96 4.46 -5.90
CA GLN A 22 -14.53 3.42 -6.76
C GLN A 22 -14.20 2.00 -6.27
N HIS A 23 -13.02 1.78 -5.70
CA HIS A 23 -12.54 0.44 -5.38
C HIS A 23 -12.38 0.20 -3.89
N MET A 24 -11.79 1.14 -3.16
CA MET A 24 -11.48 0.93 -1.74
C MET A 24 -12.73 1.01 -0.87
N LEU A 25 -13.60 2.02 -1.05
CA LEU A 25 -14.80 2.17 -0.22
C LEU A 25 -15.78 0.98 -0.33
N PRO A 26 -16.12 0.47 -1.53
CA PRO A 26 -16.97 -0.72 -1.65
C PRO A 26 -16.30 -1.96 -1.03
N SER A 27 -15.00 -2.15 -1.26
CA SER A 27 -14.23 -3.24 -0.66
C SER A 27 -14.25 -3.17 0.86
N ARG A 28 -14.08 -1.98 1.44
CA ARG A 28 -14.14 -1.77 2.90
C ARG A 28 -15.52 -2.16 3.45
N ARG A 29 -16.60 -1.76 2.79
CA ARG A 29 -17.96 -2.14 3.20
C ARG A 29 -18.19 -3.64 3.15
N CYS A 30 -17.76 -4.29 2.06
CA CYS A 30 -17.90 -5.73 1.86
C CYS A 30 -17.08 -6.54 2.87
N LEU A 31 -15.82 -6.16 3.10
CA LEU A 31 -14.88 -6.93 3.93
C LEU A 31 -15.08 -6.71 5.42
N PHE A 32 -15.36 -5.47 5.85
CA PHE A 32 -15.43 -5.13 7.27
C PHE A 32 -16.86 -4.99 7.78
N GLN A 33 -17.88 -4.87 6.91
CA GLN A 33 -19.30 -4.83 7.29
C GLN A 33 -19.60 -3.83 8.43
N GLY A 34 -18.93 -2.67 8.41
CA GLY A 34 -19.07 -1.63 9.43
C GLY A 34 -18.13 -1.75 10.62
N ARG A 35 -17.36 -2.84 10.75
CA ARG A 35 -16.31 -2.96 11.77
C ARG A 35 -15.20 -1.93 11.55
N PRO A 36 -14.58 -1.43 12.63
CA PRO A 36 -13.46 -0.50 12.52
C PRO A 36 -12.28 -1.17 11.79
N CYS A 37 -11.69 -0.44 10.86
CA CYS A 37 -10.50 -0.86 10.12
C CYS A 37 -9.49 0.29 10.06
N ILE A 38 -8.22 -0.06 9.94
CA ILE A 38 -7.13 0.90 9.69
C ILE A 38 -6.71 0.72 8.23
N PHE A 39 -6.77 1.81 7.48
CA PHE A 39 -6.29 1.87 6.11
C PHE A 39 -4.78 2.06 6.09
N GLN A 40 -4.08 1.33 5.22
CA GLN A 40 -2.63 1.39 5.09
C GLN A 40 -2.27 1.77 3.67
N HIS A 41 -1.40 2.77 3.54
CA HIS A 41 -0.79 3.19 2.28
C HIS A 41 0.63 3.70 2.55
N ASP A 42 1.47 3.72 1.53
CA ASP A 42 2.83 4.23 1.64
C ASP A 42 2.87 5.78 1.61
N ASN A 43 4.06 6.34 1.82
CA ASN A 43 4.28 7.79 1.84
C ASN A 43 4.52 8.39 0.43
N ALA A 44 3.90 7.84 -0.62
CA ALA A 44 4.01 8.41 -1.96
C ALA A 44 3.38 9.82 -2.03
N ARG A 45 3.92 10.69 -2.89
CA ARG A 45 3.45 12.08 -3.05
C ARG A 45 1.93 12.25 -3.21
N PRO A 46 1.22 11.48 -4.07
CA PRO A 46 -0.24 11.61 -4.20
C PRO A 46 -1.00 11.12 -2.96
N HIS A 47 -0.40 10.22 -2.17
CA HIS A 47 -1.01 9.66 -0.96
C HIS A 47 -0.96 10.65 0.20
N THR A 48 0.15 11.38 0.32
CA THR A 48 0.37 12.40 1.37
C THR A 48 -0.06 13.81 0.95
N ALA A 49 -0.59 13.98 -0.27
CA ALA A 49 -1.07 15.27 -0.74
C ALA A 49 -2.20 15.80 0.17
N SER A 50 -2.25 17.11 0.35
CA SER A 50 -3.24 17.77 1.23
C SER A 50 -4.68 17.41 0.86
N ILE A 51 -4.99 17.36 -0.44
CA ILE A 51 -6.32 16.97 -0.95
C ILE A 51 -6.69 15.53 -0.56
N THR A 52 -5.74 14.59 -0.67
CA THR A 52 -5.92 13.18 -0.30
C THR A 52 -6.13 13.02 1.20
N MET A 53 -5.29 13.66 2.00
CA MET A 53 -5.39 13.63 3.46
C MET A 53 -6.69 14.26 3.95
N SER A 54 -7.10 15.38 3.36
CA SER A 54 -8.37 16.04 3.65
C SER A 54 -9.57 15.15 3.29
N TRP A 55 -9.51 14.46 2.14
CA TRP A 55 -10.54 13.53 1.72
C TRP A 55 -10.64 12.33 2.69
N LEU A 56 -9.51 11.73 3.08
CA LEU A 56 -9.45 10.63 4.06
C LEU A 56 -10.06 11.04 5.41
N HIS A 57 -9.74 12.25 5.87
CA HIS A 57 -10.29 12.81 7.10
C HIS A 57 -11.81 13.01 7.02
N ARG A 58 -12.32 13.63 5.94
CA ARG A 58 -13.77 13.81 5.71
C ARG A 58 -14.53 12.50 5.66
N ARG A 59 -13.92 11.44 5.13
CA ARG A 59 -14.50 10.09 5.08
C ARG A 59 -14.33 9.29 6.37
N ARG A 60 -13.74 9.89 7.42
CA ARG A 60 -13.44 9.27 8.73
C ARG A 60 -12.63 7.98 8.59
N ILE A 61 -11.71 7.95 7.63
CA ILE A 61 -10.83 6.81 7.40
C ILE A 61 -9.62 6.95 8.32
N ARG A 62 -9.41 5.97 9.20
CA ARG A 62 -8.20 5.88 10.02
C ARG A 62 -7.06 5.37 9.15
N VAL A 63 -5.98 6.13 9.08
CA VAL A 63 -4.78 5.77 8.30
C VAL A 63 -3.67 5.33 9.25
N LEU A 64 -2.99 4.23 8.92
CA LEU A 64 -1.80 3.80 9.64
C LEU A 64 -0.66 4.78 9.38
N LYS A 65 -0.03 5.28 10.43
CA LYS A 65 1.20 6.09 10.31
C LYS A 65 2.33 5.20 9.78
N TRP A 66 2.64 5.33 8.49
CA TRP A 66 3.72 4.59 7.86
C TRP A 66 5.08 5.26 8.17
N PRO A 67 6.12 4.52 8.58
CA PRO A 67 7.43 5.12 8.82
C PRO A 67 7.94 5.77 7.53
N ALA A 68 8.36 7.03 7.62
CA ALA A 68 9.07 7.67 6.52
C ALA A 68 10.34 6.86 6.27
N CYS A 69 10.55 6.42 5.03
CA CYS A 69 11.71 5.61 4.68
C CYS A 69 12.97 6.48 4.77
N ARG A 70 13.53 6.61 5.98
CA ARG A 70 14.90 7.06 6.28
C ARG A 70 15.34 6.36 7.57
N SER A 71 16.27 5.42 7.41
CA SER A 71 16.95 4.64 8.45
C SER A 71 16.21 3.42 9.04
N PHE A 72 16.08 2.38 8.21
CA PHE A 72 16.56 1.06 8.64
C PHE A 72 17.79 0.73 7.78
N THR A 73 18.93 1.36 8.05
CA THR A 73 20.21 0.82 7.64
C THR A 73 20.55 -0.38 8.53
N HIS A 74 19.88 -1.51 8.30
CA HIS A 74 20.50 -2.83 8.49
C HIS A 74 19.71 -3.93 7.75
N ARG A 75 20.11 -4.24 6.52
CA ARG A 75 20.21 -5.63 6.02
C ARG A 75 20.97 -5.66 4.70
N LYS A 76 22.30 -5.62 4.81
CA LYS A 76 23.13 -6.53 4.02
C LYS A 76 22.83 -7.95 4.52
N HIS A 77 21.82 -8.63 4.01
CA HIS A 77 21.70 -10.08 4.20
C HIS A 77 20.83 -10.78 3.15
N LEU A 78 20.90 -10.35 1.88
CA LEU A 78 20.40 -11.16 0.77
C LEU A 78 21.38 -11.16 -0.40
N ALA A 79 22.63 -11.45 -0.09
CA ALA A 79 23.64 -11.83 -1.08
C ALA A 79 24.55 -12.91 -0.46
N HIS A 80 23.94 -13.98 0.06
CA HIS A 80 24.68 -15.21 0.39
C HIS A 80 23.75 -16.41 0.52
N HIS A 81 22.99 -16.74 -0.53
CA HIS A 81 22.55 -18.13 -0.74
C HIS A 81 21.93 -18.32 -2.14
N LYS A 82 22.78 -18.48 -3.16
CA LYS A 82 22.44 -19.36 -4.30
C LYS A 82 23.69 -19.72 -5.09
N GLU A 83 24.45 -20.67 -4.59
CA GLU A 83 25.10 -21.71 -5.39
C GLU A 83 25.71 -22.73 -4.44
N GLU A 84 24.91 -23.72 -4.04
CA GLU A 84 25.43 -25.00 -3.56
C GLU A 84 24.39 -26.09 -3.89
N GLY A 85 24.81 -27.04 -4.73
CA GLY A 85 24.35 -28.43 -4.63
C GLY A 85 23.29 -28.94 -5.61
N ALA A 86 23.74 -29.37 -6.80
CA ALA A 86 23.24 -30.53 -7.55
C ALA A 86 24.16 -30.70 -8.78
N THR A 87 24.93 -31.77 -9.03
CA THR A 87 24.99 -33.13 -8.51
C THR A 87 26.37 -33.73 -8.85
N LYS A 88 26.96 -34.55 -7.97
CA LYS A 88 27.97 -35.56 -8.31
C LYS A 88 27.44 -36.94 -7.89
N LYS A 89 27.54 -37.92 -8.79
CA LYS A 89 27.54 -39.40 -8.65
C LYS A 89 26.96 -39.97 -9.96
N THR A 90 27.59 -40.86 -10.73
CA THR A 90 28.70 -41.81 -10.51
C THR A 90 29.46 -41.95 -11.82
#